data_AF-A0A3M7NDJ3-F1
#
_entry.id   AF-A0A3M7NDJ3-F1
#
_cell.length_a   1.000
_cell.length_b   1.000
_cell.length_c   1.000
_cell.angle_alpha   90.00
_cell.angle_beta   90.00
_cell.angle_gamma   90.00
#
_symmetry.space_group_name_H-M   'P 1'
#
loop_
_entity.id
_entity.type
_entity.pdbx_description
1 polymer ?
#
loop_
_entity_poly.entity_id
_entity_poly.type
_entity_poly.pdbx_seq_one_letter_code
_entity_poly.pdbx_strand_id
1 'polypeptide(L)'
;MRTSLELIGLLLSLPITSVLGQHFHERRQDGGSNAVTQVQTLTLTSFITVTVSGSLLASTLDVGLIPPYGIQANVSLNDGTPRCAGLDGKAIPCDCPPDPSLFVSSLNQLVASGQQQFPEGNTVEEQLTRLQTCIVTLQNIFGGPGSGVGCPAVSTNWTLLQSQLNSQLR
;
A
#
# COMPACT_ATOMS: atom_id res chain seq x y z
N MET A 1 -13.73 -16.84 -40.27
CA MET A 1 -15.11 -17.29 -39.98
C MET A 1 -15.73 -16.22 -39.10
N ARG A 2 -16.68 -15.48 -39.66
CA ARG A 2 -17.41 -14.37 -39.03
C ARG A 2 -18.79 -14.89 -38.64
N THR A 3 -19.24 -14.61 -37.43
CA THR A 3 -20.64 -14.76 -36.97
C THR A 3 -20.92 -13.50 -36.15
N SER A 4 -21.60 -12.50 -36.73
CA SER A 4 -23.06 -12.25 -36.59
C SER A 4 -23.41 -11.98 -35.12
N LEU A 5 -23.51 -10.72 -34.66
CA LEU A 5 -24.59 -9.76 -34.91
C LEU A 5 -25.95 -10.32 -34.49
N GLU A 6 -26.43 -9.93 -33.30
CA GLU A 6 -27.86 -9.72 -33.04
C GLU A 6 -28.03 -8.58 -32.04
N LEU A 7 -28.98 -7.74 -32.39
CA LEU A 7 -29.28 -6.40 -31.93
C LEU A 7 -30.67 -6.48 -31.29
N ILE A 8 -30.81 -6.22 -29.98
CA ILE A 8 -32.13 -5.96 -29.39
C ILE A 8 -32.01 -4.76 -28.46
N GLY A 9 -32.53 -3.64 -28.94
CA GLY A 9 -32.79 -2.46 -28.13
C GLY A 9 -34.17 -2.54 -27.48
N LEU A 10 -34.29 -1.95 -26.29
CA LEU A 10 -35.53 -1.42 -25.72
C LEU A 10 -35.09 -0.26 -24.79
N LEU A 11 -35.13 0.98 -25.28
CA LEU A 11 -36.22 1.95 -25.08
C LEU A 11 -36.48 2.33 -23.61
N LEU A 12 -35.99 3.53 -23.29
CA LEU A 12 -36.58 4.59 -22.46
C LEU A 12 -37.51 4.20 -21.31
N SER A 13 -37.12 4.60 -20.10
CA SER A 13 -37.99 5.44 -19.23
C SER A 13 -37.20 5.94 -18.01
N LEU A 14 -36.86 7.23 -18.01
CA LEU A 14 -36.55 7.94 -16.77
C LEU A 14 -37.86 8.19 -16.01
N PRO A 15 -37.85 8.09 -14.67
CA PRO A 15 -38.56 9.05 -13.86
C PRO A 15 -37.59 9.90 -13.05
N ILE A 16 -37.75 11.21 -13.24
CA ILE A 16 -37.30 12.30 -12.39
C ILE A 16 -38.05 12.18 -11.07
N THR A 17 -37.34 12.13 -9.94
CA THR A 17 -37.89 12.64 -8.69
C THR A 17 -36.78 13.24 -7.82
N SER A 18 -36.87 14.56 -7.72
CA SER A 18 -36.22 15.43 -6.74
C SER A 18 -36.78 15.16 -5.33
N VAL A 19 -36.30 15.92 -4.34
CA VAL A 19 -36.75 16.01 -2.91
C VAL A 19 -35.97 15.06 -2.00
N LEU A 20 -35.41 15.45 -0.85
CA LEU A 20 -35.25 16.72 -0.13
C LEU A 20 -34.41 16.32 1.08
N GLY A 21 -33.37 17.08 1.39
CA GLY A 21 -32.53 16.77 2.55
C GLY A 21 -33.33 16.78 3.85
N GLN A 22 -32.87 16.00 4.83
CA GLN A 22 -32.92 16.44 6.22
C GLN A 22 -31.66 15.95 6.94
N HIS A 23 -30.90 16.96 7.37
CA HIS A 23 -30.06 16.95 8.56
C HIS A 23 -30.70 16.06 9.64
N PHE A 24 -30.02 15.00 10.06
CA PHE A 24 -30.36 14.33 11.31
C PHE A 24 -29.12 14.11 12.17
N HIS A 25 -29.35 14.42 13.43
CA HIS A 25 -28.45 14.77 14.49
C HIS A 25 -27.77 13.52 15.08
N GLU A 26 -26.45 13.61 15.22
CA GLU A 26 -25.61 12.60 15.84
C GLU A 26 -25.98 12.41 17.32
N ARG A 27 -26.38 11.18 17.68
CA ARG A 27 -26.42 10.69 19.06
C ARG A 27 -25.69 9.37 19.14
N ARG A 28 -24.48 9.42 19.70
CA ARG A 28 -23.84 8.28 20.36
C ARG A 28 -24.79 7.71 21.41
N GLN A 29 -24.85 6.39 21.57
CA GLN A 29 -24.27 5.67 22.72
C GLN A 29 -24.72 4.21 22.78
N ASP A 30 -23.74 3.39 23.15
CA ASP A 30 -23.82 2.19 23.97
C ASP A 30 -24.37 0.87 23.42
N GLY A 31 -23.53 -0.15 23.57
CA GLY A 31 -23.93 -1.29 24.38
C GLY A 31 -24.26 -2.58 23.62
N GLY A 32 -23.27 -3.46 23.54
CA GLY A 32 -23.37 -4.84 24.02
C GLY A 32 -24.60 -5.68 23.69
N SER A 33 -24.35 -6.69 22.85
CA SER A 33 -24.68 -8.11 23.09
C SER A 33 -26.13 -8.61 22.93
N ASN A 34 -26.21 -9.62 22.05
CA ASN A 34 -27.08 -10.80 22.04
C ASN A 34 -28.51 -10.71 21.46
N ALA A 35 -28.61 -11.23 20.23
CA ALA A 35 -29.61 -12.18 19.71
C ALA A 35 -31.07 -12.10 20.16
N VAL A 36 -31.98 -11.71 19.25
CA VAL A 36 -33.34 -12.27 19.15
C VAL A 36 -33.79 -12.33 17.68
N THR A 37 -34.26 -13.52 17.31
CA THR A 37 -35.02 -13.97 16.14
C THR A 37 -36.04 -12.99 15.57
N GLN A 38 -36.07 -12.83 14.23
CA GLN A 38 -37.33 -12.64 13.51
C GLN A 38 -37.34 -13.42 12.20
N VAL A 39 -38.24 -14.39 12.12
CA VAL A 39 -38.62 -15.12 10.91
C VAL A 39 -39.68 -14.28 10.21
N GLN A 40 -39.46 -13.83 8.96
CA GLN A 40 -40.59 -13.60 8.07
C GLN A 40 -40.27 -13.64 6.57
N THR A 41 -40.91 -14.63 5.94
CA THR A 41 -41.51 -14.65 4.60
C THR A 41 -40.64 -14.73 3.34
N LEU A 42 -40.91 -15.81 2.59
CA LEU A 42 -40.32 -16.20 1.32
C LEU A 42 -40.73 -15.25 0.17
N THR A 43 -39.76 -14.73 -0.56
CA THR A 43 -39.93 -14.35 -1.97
C THR A 43 -38.80 -14.99 -2.79
N LEU A 44 -39.19 -15.79 -3.78
CA LEU A 44 -38.28 -16.42 -4.74
C LEU A 44 -37.77 -15.34 -5.71
N THR A 45 -36.66 -14.70 -5.36
CA THR A 45 -35.82 -13.97 -6.31
C THR A 45 -34.43 -14.58 -6.25
N SER A 46 -34.01 -15.23 -7.33
CA SER A 46 -32.66 -15.74 -7.47
C SER A 46 -31.66 -14.59 -7.39
N PHE A 47 -31.06 -14.39 -6.22
CA PHE A 47 -29.83 -13.63 -6.09
C PHE A 47 -28.67 -14.62 -6.24
N ILE A 48 -27.90 -14.50 -7.32
CA ILE A 48 -26.59 -15.15 -7.39
C ILE A 48 -25.65 -14.26 -6.57
N THR A 49 -25.50 -14.59 -5.28
CA THR A 49 -24.46 -14.00 -4.43
C THR A 49 -23.12 -14.57 -4.86
N VAL A 50 -22.36 -13.80 -5.65
CA VAL A 50 -20.94 -14.07 -5.88
C VAL A 50 -20.20 -13.64 -4.62
N THR A 51 -19.98 -14.59 -3.70
CA THR A 51 -19.04 -14.40 -2.60
C THR A 51 -17.62 -14.47 -3.18
N VAL A 52 -16.99 -13.32 -3.39
CA VAL A 52 -15.55 -13.26 -3.63
C VAL A 52 -14.89 -13.57 -2.30
N SER A 53 -14.39 -14.80 -2.13
CA SER A 53 -13.49 -15.13 -1.03
C SER A 53 -12.15 -14.44 -1.28
N GLY A 54 -12.06 -13.16 -0.92
CA GLY A 54 -10.77 -12.51 -0.73
C GLY A 54 -10.10 -13.15 0.47
N SER A 55 -9.15 -14.05 0.23
CA SER A 55 -8.28 -14.55 1.28
C SER A 55 -7.49 -13.37 1.84
N LEU A 56 -7.96 -12.81 2.95
CA LEU A 56 -7.19 -11.89 3.80
C LEU A 56 -6.11 -12.69 4.54
N LEU A 57 -5.21 -13.33 3.79
CA LEU A 57 -3.91 -13.67 4.34
C LEU A 57 -3.16 -12.35 4.34
N ALA A 58 -3.22 -11.63 5.46
CA ALA A 58 -2.20 -10.64 5.75
C ALA A 58 -0.88 -11.40 5.77
N SER A 59 -0.15 -11.40 4.65
CA SER A 59 1.17 -11.99 4.55
C SER A 59 2.03 -11.29 5.58
N THR A 60 2.35 -11.96 6.69
CA THR A 60 3.30 -11.45 7.67
C THR A 60 4.66 -11.40 7.00
N LEU A 61 5.05 -10.18 6.60
CA LEU A 61 6.34 -9.89 6.00
C LEU A 61 7.48 -10.26 6.98
N ASP A 62 8.47 -11.02 6.50
CA ASP A 62 9.71 -11.21 7.24
C ASP A 62 10.54 -9.93 7.24
N VAL A 63 10.52 -9.22 8.37
CA VAL A 63 11.26 -7.97 8.57
C VAL A 63 12.77 -8.17 8.52
N GLY A 64 13.28 -9.39 8.74
CA GLY A 64 14.70 -9.72 8.63
C GLY A 64 15.23 -9.64 7.20
N LEU A 65 14.35 -9.65 6.21
CA LEU A 65 14.71 -9.50 4.78
C LEU A 65 14.80 -8.05 4.33
N ILE A 66 14.47 -7.08 5.19
CA ILE A 66 14.67 -5.65 4.94
C ILE A 66 16.16 -5.34 5.12
N PRO A 67 16.87 -4.85 4.09
CA PRO A 67 18.28 -4.51 4.24
C PRO A 67 18.44 -3.34 5.22
N PRO A 68 19.50 -3.34 6.06
CA PRO A 68 19.76 -2.22 6.96
C PRO A 68 19.93 -0.93 6.16
N TYR A 69 19.56 0.22 6.74
CA TYR A 69 19.71 1.50 6.05
C TYR A 69 21.17 1.85 5.75
N GLY A 70 22.10 1.50 6.64
CA GLY A 70 23.52 1.82 6.47
C GLY A 70 23.86 3.31 6.54
N ILE A 71 22.89 4.16 6.85
CA ILE A 71 23.01 5.60 7.07
C ILE A 71 22.34 5.90 8.41
N GLN A 72 22.94 6.78 9.21
CA GLN A 72 22.38 7.21 10.50
C GLN A 72 21.55 8.49 10.30
N ALA A 73 20.34 8.51 10.86
CA ALA A 73 19.49 9.70 10.83
C ALA A 73 20.08 10.84 11.66
N ASN A 74 19.68 12.07 11.33
CA ASN A 74 20.02 13.28 12.09
C ASN A 74 21.53 13.57 12.26
N VAL A 75 22.38 13.10 11.33
CA VAL A 75 23.82 13.45 11.31
C VAL A 75 24.02 14.74 10.53
N SER A 76 24.46 15.82 11.19
CA SER A 76 24.71 17.12 10.53
C SER A 76 25.86 17.05 9.50
N LEU A 77 25.73 17.80 8.40
CA LEU A 77 26.81 18.00 7.43
C LEU A 77 27.89 18.98 7.90
N ASN A 78 27.63 19.75 8.96
CA ASN A 78 28.50 20.82 9.44
C ASN A 78 28.84 21.88 8.36
N ASP A 79 27.96 22.07 7.39
CA ASP A 79 28.10 23.04 6.28
C ASP A 79 27.30 24.34 6.50
N GLY A 80 26.68 24.49 7.68
CA GLY A 80 25.84 25.64 8.03
C GLY A 80 24.40 25.54 7.53
N THR A 81 23.99 24.43 6.91
CA THR A 81 22.60 24.18 6.48
C THR A 81 21.85 23.29 7.47
N PRO A 82 20.51 23.39 7.57
CA PRO A 82 19.70 22.50 8.41
C PRO A 82 19.45 21.16 7.70
N ARG A 83 20.49 20.55 7.13
CA ARG A 83 20.43 19.31 6.35
C ARG A 83 21.39 18.27 6.92
N CYS A 84 21.03 17.01 6.72
CA CYS A 84 21.78 15.89 7.29
C CYS A 84 22.53 15.10 6.23
N ALA A 85 23.53 14.33 6.66
CA ALA A 85 24.41 13.54 5.83
C ALA A 85 23.74 12.22 5.44
N GLY A 86 23.49 12.07 4.14
CA GLY A 86 23.17 10.79 3.51
C GLY A 86 24.41 10.13 2.92
N LEU A 87 24.16 9.15 2.07
CA LEU A 87 25.19 8.41 1.34
C LEU A 87 26.16 9.38 0.63
N ASP A 88 27.46 9.14 0.74
CA ASP A 88 28.52 9.97 0.17
C ASP A 88 28.44 11.47 0.52
N GLY A 89 27.90 11.79 1.71
CA GLY A 89 27.71 13.17 2.16
C GLY A 89 26.63 13.92 1.36
N LYS A 90 25.79 13.22 0.58
CA LYS A 90 24.64 13.83 -0.06
C LYS A 90 23.67 14.31 0.99
N ALA A 91 23.29 15.56 0.88
CA ALA A 91 22.44 16.16 1.87
C ALA A 91 21.00 15.61 1.75
N ILE A 92 20.39 15.22 2.88
CA ILE A 92 19.04 14.65 3.03
C ILE A 92 18.22 15.39 4.12
N PRO A 93 16.89 15.21 4.21
CA PRO A 93 16.13 15.63 5.39
C PRO A 93 16.64 14.92 6.66
N CYS A 94 16.63 15.59 7.81
CA CYS A 94 17.21 15.04 9.04
C CYS A 94 16.40 13.89 9.67
N ASP A 95 15.10 13.80 9.35
CA ASP A 95 14.23 12.67 9.70
C ASP A 95 14.44 11.46 8.77
N CYS A 96 15.41 11.52 7.86
CA CYS A 96 15.77 10.41 6.97
C CYS A 96 17.14 9.81 7.39
N PRO A 97 17.27 8.47 7.42
CA PRO A 97 16.23 7.47 7.18
C PRO A 97 15.10 7.49 8.24
N PRO A 98 13.89 7.03 7.89
CA PRO A 98 12.74 7.08 8.78
C PRO A 98 12.86 6.08 9.92
N ASP A 99 12.02 6.24 10.95
CA ASP A 99 11.87 5.26 12.01
C ASP A 99 11.58 3.85 11.42
N PRO A 100 12.29 2.79 11.86
CA PRO A 100 12.10 1.44 11.33
C PRO A 100 10.67 0.90 11.48
N SER A 101 9.97 1.24 12.57
CA SER A 101 8.59 0.77 12.78
C SER A 101 7.61 1.44 11.83
N LEU A 102 7.80 2.74 11.55
CA LEU A 102 7.04 3.45 10.52
C LEU A 102 7.27 2.82 9.15
N PHE A 103 8.54 2.54 8.80
CA PHE A 103 8.88 1.91 7.53
C PHE A 103 8.25 0.53 7.35
N VAL A 104 8.35 -0.34 8.36
CA VAL A 104 7.74 -1.68 8.34
C VAL A 104 6.22 -1.59 8.18
N SER A 105 5.57 -0.65 8.88
CA SER A 105 4.13 -0.43 8.75
C SER A 105 3.72 -0.07 7.32
N SER A 106 4.40 0.90 6.71
CA SER A 106 4.14 1.31 5.33
C SER A 106 4.45 0.22 4.31
N LEU A 107 5.54 -0.53 4.52
CA LEU A 107 5.90 -1.67 3.67
C LEU A 107 4.83 -2.76 3.73
N ASN A 108 4.36 -3.11 4.93
CA ASN A 108 3.32 -4.10 5.12
C ASN A 108 2.01 -3.67 4.43
N GLN A 109 1.62 -2.40 4.52
CA GLN A 109 0.44 -1.88 3.80
C GLN A 109 0.53 -2.07 2.28
N LEU A 110 1.69 -1.79 1.68
CA LEU A 110 1.94 -1.94 0.25
C LEU A 110 1.93 -3.40 -0.22
N VAL A 111 2.45 -4.31 0.61
CA VAL A 111 2.49 -5.75 0.32
C VAL A 111 1.11 -6.38 0.52
N ALA A 112 0.45 -6.07 1.63
CA ALA A 112 -0.88 -6.59 1.95
C ALA A 112 -1.97 -6.08 0.98
N SER A 113 -1.80 -4.90 0.38
CA SER A 113 -2.70 -4.39 -0.67
C SER A 113 -2.45 -5.02 -2.04
N GLY A 114 -1.39 -5.83 -2.19
CA GLY A 114 -0.96 -6.41 -3.46
C GLY A 114 -0.33 -5.40 -4.43
N GLN A 115 -0.05 -4.17 -3.99
CA GLN A 115 0.60 -3.15 -4.81
C GLN A 115 2.09 -3.42 -5.02
N GLN A 116 2.73 -4.14 -4.09
CA GLN A 116 4.14 -4.51 -4.14
C GLN A 116 4.31 -5.99 -3.80
N GLN A 117 5.40 -6.59 -4.28
CA GLN A 117 5.79 -7.96 -3.94
C GLN A 117 6.97 -7.94 -2.98
N PHE A 118 7.01 -8.87 -2.04
CA PHE A 118 8.13 -9.01 -1.11
C PHE A 118 8.49 -10.48 -0.95
N PRO A 119 9.19 -11.08 -1.94
CA PRO A 119 9.46 -12.52 -1.97
C PRO A 119 10.44 -12.93 -0.87
N GLU A 120 10.21 -14.09 -0.26
CA GLU A 120 11.06 -14.64 0.83
C GLU A 120 12.29 -15.42 0.32
N GLY A 121 12.34 -15.73 -0.97
CA GLY A 121 13.46 -16.46 -1.56
C GLY A 121 14.76 -15.65 -1.63
N ASN A 122 15.83 -16.33 -2.01
CA ASN A 122 17.20 -15.81 -1.95
C ASN A 122 17.89 -15.69 -3.32
N THR A 123 17.13 -15.80 -4.42
CA THR A 123 17.70 -15.49 -5.74
C THR A 123 18.01 -14.00 -5.86
N VAL A 124 18.92 -13.65 -6.77
CA VAL A 124 19.32 -12.25 -7.00
C VAL A 124 18.12 -11.42 -7.48
N GLU A 125 17.25 -12.02 -8.29
CA GLU A 125 16.02 -11.42 -8.79
C GLU A 125 15.02 -11.14 -7.65
N GLU A 126 14.85 -12.07 -6.72
CA GLU A 126 13.99 -11.88 -5.54
C GLU A 126 14.55 -10.81 -4.59
N GLN A 127 15.87 -10.80 -4.39
CA GLN A 127 16.56 -9.77 -3.61
C GLN A 127 16.39 -8.38 -4.23
N LEU A 128 16.53 -8.26 -5.56
CA LEU A 128 16.28 -7.01 -6.28
C LEU A 128 14.83 -6.56 -6.17
N THR A 129 13.88 -7.51 -6.26
CA THR A 129 12.45 -7.21 -6.11
C THR A 129 12.17 -6.65 -4.72
N ARG A 130 12.63 -7.29 -3.65
CA ARG A 130 12.50 -6.77 -2.28
C ARG A 130 13.15 -5.41 -2.12
N LEU A 131 14.37 -5.24 -2.62
CA LEU A 131 15.11 -3.98 -2.52
C LEU A 131 14.38 -2.85 -3.23
N GLN A 132 13.83 -3.11 -4.41
CA GLN A 132 13.06 -2.13 -5.17
C GLN A 132 11.78 -1.76 -4.42
N THR A 133 11.08 -2.73 -3.84
CA THR A 133 9.92 -2.47 -3.00
C THR A 133 10.30 -1.63 -1.77
N CYS A 134 11.43 -1.93 -1.11
CA CYS A 134 11.94 -1.10 -0.02
C CYS A 134 12.21 0.35 -0.46
N ILE A 135 12.84 0.56 -1.62
CA ILE A 135 13.10 1.90 -2.19
C ILE A 135 11.79 2.63 -2.50
N VAL A 136 10.81 1.95 -3.10
CA VAL A 136 9.49 2.54 -3.37
C VAL A 136 8.79 2.94 -2.08
N THR A 137 8.78 2.07 -1.06
CA THR A 137 8.23 2.39 0.26
C THR A 137 8.92 3.63 0.85
N LEU A 138 10.25 3.66 0.86
CA LEU A 138 11.05 4.76 1.42
C LEU A 138 10.67 6.10 0.79
N GLN A 139 10.55 6.15 -0.53
CA GLN A 139 10.25 7.37 -1.29
C GLN A 139 8.80 7.83 -1.19
N ASN A 140 7.91 7.01 -0.62
CA ASN A 140 6.48 7.27 -0.56
C ASN A 140 5.93 7.23 0.89
N ILE A 141 6.80 7.05 1.89
CA ILE A 141 6.41 6.72 3.27
C ILE A 141 5.52 7.78 3.95
N PHE A 142 5.63 9.06 3.56
CA PHE A 142 4.86 10.15 4.19
C PHE A 142 3.64 10.60 3.39
N GLY A 143 3.56 10.28 2.10
CA GLY A 143 2.42 10.65 1.25
C GLY A 143 1.60 9.45 0.73
N GLY A 144 2.01 8.23 1.03
CA GLY A 144 1.40 7.02 0.50
C GLY A 144 1.84 6.68 -0.92
N PRO A 145 1.32 5.58 -1.49
CA PRO A 145 1.79 5.01 -2.76
C PRO A 145 1.68 6.02 -3.92
N GLY A 146 2.79 6.24 -4.64
CA GLY A 146 2.83 7.12 -5.81
C GLY A 146 2.91 8.62 -5.51
N SER A 147 2.97 9.02 -4.24
CA SER A 147 3.09 10.42 -3.84
C SER A 147 4.46 11.03 -4.16
N GLY A 148 5.53 10.23 -4.11
CA GLY A 148 6.91 10.71 -4.11
C GLY A 148 7.28 11.54 -2.88
N VAL A 149 6.42 11.58 -1.85
CA VAL A 149 6.66 12.28 -0.60
C VAL A 149 7.21 11.29 0.43
N GLY A 150 8.53 11.29 0.58
CA GLY A 150 9.24 10.35 1.43
C GLY A 150 10.72 10.69 1.55
N CYS A 151 11.50 9.71 2.00
CA CYS A 151 12.93 9.84 2.09
C CYS A 151 13.61 9.51 0.74
N PRO A 152 14.59 10.32 0.29
CA PRO A 152 15.34 9.99 -0.91
C PRO A 152 16.16 8.71 -0.71
N ALA A 153 16.41 7.94 -1.78
CA ALA A 153 17.15 6.67 -1.70
C ALA A 153 18.56 6.82 -1.12
N VAL A 154 19.20 7.99 -1.27
CA VAL A 154 20.49 8.32 -0.65
C VAL A 154 20.41 8.50 0.88
N SER A 155 19.24 8.35 1.49
CA SER A 155 19.07 8.22 2.95
C SER A 155 19.39 6.80 3.44
N THR A 156 19.75 5.90 2.53
CA THR A 156 20.25 4.55 2.81
C THR A 156 21.44 4.26 1.90
N ASN A 157 22.07 3.09 2.06
CA ASN A 157 23.07 2.56 1.15
C ASN A 157 22.47 1.65 0.05
N TRP A 158 21.14 1.64 -0.11
CA TRP A 158 20.43 0.67 -0.95
C TRP A 158 20.72 0.82 -2.44
N THR A 159 21.11 2.00 -2.92
CA THR A 159 21.56 2.18 -4.30
C THR A 159 22.87 1.43 -4.58
N LEU A 160 23.77 1.34 -3.59
CA LEU A 160 24.99 0.53 -3.69
C LEU A 160 24.65 -0.96 -3.71
N LEU A 161 23.76 -1.40 -2.81
CA LEU A 161 23.29 -2.78 -2.77
C LEU A 161 22.60 -3.17 -4.09
N GLN A 162 21.78 -2.28 -4.66
CA GLN A 162 21.11 -2.52 -5.94
C GLN A 162 22.13 -2.70 -7.07
N SER A 163 23.19 -1.90 -7.10
CA SER A 163 24.28 -2.05 -8.07
C SER A 163 25.02 -3.39 -7.91
N GLN A 164 25.30 -3.81 -6.68
CA GLN A 164 25.96 -5.09 -6.36
C GLN A 164 25.12 -6.31 -6.76
N LEU A 165 23.79 -6.24 -6.59
CA LEU A 165 22.90 -7.31 -7.03
C LEU A 165 22.80 -7.34 -8.56
N ASN A 166 22.65 -6.19 -9.21
CA ASN A 166 22.60 -6.11 -10.67
C ASN A 166 23.88 -6.62 -11.34
N SER A 167 25.05 -6.52 -10.71
CA SER A 167 26.28 -7.08 -11.28
C SER A 167 26.34 -8.60 -11.24
N GLN A 168 25.53 -9.26 -10.40
CA GLN A 168 25.46 -10.73 -10.32
C GLN A 168 24.55 -11.35 -11.39
N LEU A 169 23.73 -10.54 -12.07
CA LEU A 169 22.88 -10.97 -13.18
C LEU A 169 23.57 -10.92 -14.56
N ARG A 170 24.88 -10.62 -14.62
CA ARG A 170 25.62 -10.36 -15.86
C ARG A 170 26.47 -11.54 -16.31
#